data_AF-A0A4Y8KZV2-F1
#
_entry.id   AF-A0A4Y8KZV2-F1
#
_cell.length_a   1.000
_cell.length_b   1.000
_cell.length_c   1.000
_cell.angle_alpha   90.00
_cell.angle_beta   90.00
_cell.angle_gamma   90.00
#
_symmetry.space_group_name_H-M   'P 1'
#
loop_
_entity.id
_entity.type
_entity.pdbx_description
1 polymer ?
#
loop_
_entity_poly.entity_id
_entity_poly.type
_entity_poly.pdbx_seq_one_letter_code
_entity_poly.pdbx_strand_id
1 'polypeptide(L)'
;MDLTALENIWKEHDRKLAHNTRLNKEILKRLLIKSPHKRINWMKFWSVYRLFDPLILLLIVAFANFRFTDGNRFYVGLSLFTISYVVFYITNVKYYLLIREINFSDKILILKKKIAELEKLKLRITQIRYIFMPFAIISAFLLLFKKIEMNTDSLIFLGLIILVYLCSLYYAFKYSVSERFKKLNKEIDDVENLEKENFL
;
A
#
# COMPACT_ATOMS: atom_id res chain seq x y z
N MET A 1 -10.18 -48.90 43.87
CA MET A 1 -9.35 -47.92 43.15
C MET A 1 -9.15 -46.76 44.10
N ASP A 2 -7.91 -46.40 44.40
CA ASP A 2 -7.61 -45.41 45.45
C ASP A 2 -8.06 -44.00 45.01
N LEU A 3 -8.73 -43.25 45.89
CA LEU A 3 -9.33 -41.94 45.58
C LEU A 3 -8.27 -40.94 45.09
N THR A 4 -7.07 -41.07 45.64
CA THR A 4 -5.85 -40.32 45.28
C THR A 4 -5.37 -40.63 43.86
N ALA A 5 -5.54 -41.87 43.38
CA ALA A 5 -5.18 -42.25 42.03
C ALA A 5 -6.15 -41.64 41.00
N LEU A 6 -7.45 -41.60 41.31
CA LEU A 6 -8.46 -40.98 40.45
C LEU A 6 -8.26 -39.47 40.34
N GLU A 7 -7.97 -38.80 41.46
CA GLU A 7 -7.69 -37.35 41.50
C GLU A 7 -6.44 -36.99 40.67
N ASN A 8 -5.39 -37.81 40.74
CA ASN A 8 -4.17 -37.60 39.95
C ASN A 8 -4.41 -37.78 38.45
N ILE A 9 -5.18 -38.81 38.06
CA ILE A 9 -5.57 -39.02 36.65
C ILE A 9 -6.37 -37.82 36.13
N TRP A 10 -7.31 -37.31 36.94
CA TRP A 10 -8.11 -36.13 36.59
C TRP A 10 -7.24 -34.88 36.39
N LYS A 11 -6.35 -34.57 37.34
CA LYS A 11 -5.41 -33.44 37.23
C LYS A 11 -4.49 -33.56 36.02
N GLU A 12 -4.05 -34.77 35.66
CA GLU A 12 -3.22 -34.99 34.49
C GLU A 12 -3.99 -34.75 33.18
N HIS A 13 -5.24 -35.22 33.09
CA HIS A 13 -6.12 -34.94 31.96
C HIS A 13 -6.42 -33.44 31.82
N ASP A 14 -6.69 -32.76 32.92
CA ASP A 14 -6.98 -31.33 32.93
C ASP A 14 -5.76 -30.50 32.47
N ARG A 15 -4.56 -30.89 32.90
CA ARG A 15 -3.29 -30.31 32.39
C ARG A 15 -3.11 -30.55 30.89
N LYS A 16 -3.40 -31.75 30.39
CA LYS A 16 -3.33 -32.06 28.95
C LYS A 16 -4.35 -31.24 28.15
N LEU A 17 -5.57 -31.08 28.66
CA LEU A 17 -6.61 -30.25 28.05
C LEU A 17 -6.22 -28.77 28.03
N ALA A 18 -5.73 -28.23 29.14
CA ALA A 18 -5.24 -26.85 29.20
C ALA A 18 -4.06 -26.62 28.25
N HIS A 19 -3.12 -27.57 28.19
CA HIS A 19 -1.98 -27.50 27.29
C HIS A 19 -2.40 -27.54 25.81
N ASN A 20 -3.26 -28.50 25.43
CA ASN A 20 -3.78 -28.59 24.06
C ASN A 20 -4.60 -27.36 23.67
N THR A 21 -5.41 -26.84 24.59
CA THR A 21 -6.21 -25.62 24.35
C THR A 21 -5.29 -24.43 24.11
N ARG A 22 -4.25 -24.25 24.94
CA ARG A 22 -3.24 -23.21 24.73
C ARG A 22 -2.53 -23.36 23.40
N LEU A 23 -2.11 -24.57 23.05
CA LEU A 23 -1.35 -24.85 21.82
C LEU A 23 -2.22 -24.62 20.57
N ASN A 24 -3.49 -25.05 20.60
CA ASN A 24 -4.46 -24.76 19.54
C ASN A 24 -4.71 -23.25 19.37
N LYS A 25 -4.84 -22.50 20.48
CA LYS A 25 -4.99 -21.05 20.44
C LYS A 25 -3.73 -20.35 19.88
N GLU A 26 -2.54 -20.80 20.25
CA GLU A 26 -1.27 -20.28 19.70
C GLU A 26 -1.15 -20.56 18.19
N ILE A 27 -1.55 -21.75 17.72
CA ILE A 27 -1.60 -22.08 16.29
C ILE A 27 -2.61 -21.18 15.56
N LEU A 28 -3.81 -21.02 16.13
CA LEU A 28 -4.85 -20.16 15.54
C LEU A 28 -4.37 -18.71 15.42
N LYS A 29 -3.73 -18.17 16.46
CA LYS A 29 -3.11 -16.83 16.45
C LYS A 29 -2.06 -16.71 15.34
N ARG A 30 -1.18 -17.71 15.19
CA ARG A 30 -0.17 -17.71 14.11
C ARG A 30 -0.81 -17.72 12.72
N LEU A 31 -1.87 -18.49 12.53
CA LEU A 31 -2.60 -18.56 11.26
C LEU A 31 -3.25 -17.22 10.92
N LEU A 32 -3.90 -16.57 11.89
CA LEU A 32 -4.57 -15.28 11.70
C LEU A 32 -3.59 -14.12 11.47
N ILE A 33 -2.40 -14.15 12.08
CA ILE A 33 -1.36 -13.14 11.84
C ILE A 33 -0.68 -13.34 10.48
N LYS A 34 -0.64 -14.57 9.94
CA LYS A 34 0.07 -14.87 8.68
C LYS A 34 -0.49 -14.09 7.50
N SER A 35 -1.82 -13.95 7.38
CA SER A 35 -2.47 -13.19 6.30
C SER A 35 -2.15 -11.68 6.31
N PRO A 36 -2.36 -10.92 7.41
CA PRO A 36 -2.05 -9.51 7.46
C PRO A 36 -0.53 -9.28 7.35
N HIS A 37 0.29 -10.18 7.91
CA HIS A 37 1.74 -10.12 7.77
C HIS A 37 2.20 -10.24 6.32
N LYS A 38 1.68 -11.22 5.57
CA LYS A 38 1.97 -11.37 4.14
C LYS A 38 1.53 -10.13 3.35
N ARG A 39 0.36 -9.54 3.67
CA ARG A 39 -0.15 -8.35 2.98
C ARG A 39 0.74 -7.13 3.21
N ILE A 40 1.17 -6.88 4.45
CA ILE A 40 2.10 -5.80 4.77
C ILE A 40 3.47 -6.04 4.13
N ASN A 41 4.02 -7.26 4.18
CA ASN A 41 5.30 -7.56 3.53
C ASN A 41 5.23 -7.36 2.01
N TRP A 42 4.10 -7.69 1.39
CA TRP A 42 3.87 -7.39 -0.01
C TRP A 42 3.89 -5.88 -0.29
N MET A 43 3.21 -5.10 0.55
CA MET A 43 3.25 -3.63 0.45
C MET A 43 4.67 -3.07 0.68
N LYS A 44 5.46 -3.65 1.59
CA LYS A 44 6.88 -3.30 1.81
C LYS A 44 7.73 -3.58 0.58
N PHE A 45 7.57 -4.75 -0.03
CA PHE A 45 8.28 -5.09 -1.27
C PHE A 45 8.00 -4.06 -2.37
N TRP A 46 6.73 -3.73 -2.59
CA TRP A 46 6.35 -2.73 -3.59
C TRP A 46 6.80 -1.30 -3.24
N SER A 47 6.89 -0.96 -1.95
CA SER A 47 7.41 0.35 -1.55
C SER A 47 8.93 0.45 -1.78
N VAL A 48 9.68 -0.61 -1.52
CA VAL A 48 11.11 -0.69 -1.85
C VAL A 48 11.33 -0.59 -3.35
N TYR A 49 10.59 -1.36 -4.15
CA TYR A 49 10.68 -1.30 -5.61
C TYR A 49 10.51 0.14 -6.15
N ARG A 50 9.53 0.88 -5.62
CA ARG A 50 9.26 2.28 -6.00
C ARG A 50 10.36 3.27 -5.62
N LEU A 51 11.27 2.92 -4.71
CA LEU A 51 12.43 3.77 -4.41
C LEU A 51 13.44 3.77 -5.56
N PHE A 52 13.43 2.73 -6.39
CA PHE A 52 14.28 2.61 -7.56
C PHE A 52 13.67 3.24 -8.83
N ASP A 53 12.48 3.85 -8.73
CA ASP A 53 11.86 4.61 -9.83
C ASP A 53 12.83 5.64 -10.49
N PRO A 54 13.75 6.33 -9.77
CA PRO A 54 14.72 7.24 -10.39
C PRO A 54 15.73 6.54 -11.29
N LEU A 55 16.15 5.33 -10.94
CA LEU A 55 17.05 4.54 -11.78
C LEU A 55 16.34 4.12 -13.05
N ILE A 56 15.08 3.69 -12.95
CA ILE A 56 14.26 3.33 -14.10
C ILE A 56 14.10 4.54 -15.03
N LEU A 57 13.82 5.72 -14.47
CA LEU A 57 13.72 6.95 -15.25
C LEU A 57 15.03 7.29 -15.96
N LEU A 58 16.18 7.16 -15.28
CA LEU A 58 17.49 7.40 -15.86
C LEU A 58 17.76 6.45 -17.02
N LEU A 59 17.45 5.16 -16.87
CA LEU A 59 17.58 4.18 -17.95
C LEU A 59 16.69 4.56 -19.15
N ILE A 60 15.43 4.95 -18.92
CA ILE A 60 14.55 5.39 -20.00
C ILE A 60 15.16 6.59 -20.72
N VAL A 61 15.67 7.59 -20.01
CA VAL A 61 16.29 8.77 -20.61
C VAL A 61 17.58 8.43 -21.36
N ALA A 62 18.40 7.51 -20.85
CA ALA A 62 19.65 7.10 -21.48
C ALA A 62 19.44 6.29 -22.77
N PHE A 63 18.42 5.43 -22.79
CA PHE A 63 18.10 4.58 -23.97
C PHE A 63 17.14 5.24 -24.95
N ALA A 64 16.34 6.20 -24.49
CA ALA A 64 15.51 6.97 -25.39
C ALA A 64 16.39 7.97 -26.15
N ASN A 65 16.42 7.82 -27.46
CA ASN A 65 16.99 8.81 -28.38
C ASN A 65 16.09 10.06 -28.43
N PHE A 66 15.91 10.73 -27.29
CA PHE A 66 15.14 11.96 -27.19
C PHE A 66 15.81 13.03 -28.04
N ARG A 67 15.20 13.35 -29.18
CA ARG A 67 15.54 14.55 -29.94
C ARG A 67 14.92 15.73 -29.18
N PHE A 68 15.71 16.37 -28.34
CA PHE A 68 15.29 17.57 -27.62
C PHE A 68 14.75 18.58 -28.64
N THR A 69 13.50 18.99 -28.43
CA THR A 69 12.87 19.97 -29.29
C THR A 69 13.27 21.34 -28.77
N ASP A 70 14.04 22.10 -29.54
CA ASP A 70 14.43 23.45 -29.14
C ASP A 70 13.18 24.35 -29.08
N GLY A 71 12.83 24.80 -27.88
CA GLY A 71 11.72 25.74 -27.67
C GLY A 71 11.24 25.84 -26.22
N ASN A 72 10.63 26.97 -25.87
CA ASN A 72 10.13 27.26 -24.52
C ASN A 72 9.15 26.18 -23.99
N ARG A 73 8.39 25.53 -24.88
CA ARG A 73 7.46 24.45 -24.52
C ARG A 73 8.16 23.25 -23.89
N PHE A 74 9.35 22.90 -24.37
CA PHE A 74 10.13 21.81 -23.83
C PHE A 74 10.55 22.10 -22.37
N TYR A 75 11.09 23.29 -22.10
CA TYR A 75 11.50 23.68 -20.74
C TYR A 75 10.32 23.79 -19.76
N VAL A 76 9.16 24.26 -20.23
CA VAL A 76 7.91 24.26 -19.43
C VAL A 76 7.45 22.83 -19.15
N GLY A 77 7.46 21.95 -20.15
CA GLY A 77 7.14 20.53 -19.96
C GLY A 77 8.11 19.85 -18.98
N LEU A 78 9.40 20.09 -19.12
CA LEU A 78 10.44 19.52 -18.27
C LEU A 78 10.30 19.97 -16.81
N SER A 79 10.03 21.25 -16.58
CA SER A 79 9.85 21.78 -15.22
C SER A 79 8.61 21.19 -14.55
N LEU A 80 7.46 21.14 -15.25
CA LEU A 80 6.23 20.51 -14.75
C LEU A 80 6.41 19.02 -14.45
N PHE A 81 7.10 18.29 -15.35
CA PHE A 81 7.41 16.88 -15.15
C PHE A 81 8.27 16.68 -13.91
N THR A 82 9.36 17.46 -13.79
CA THR A 82 10.32 17.36 -12.69
C THR A 82 9.66 17.65 -11.34
N ILE A 83 8.85 18.71 -11.25
CA ILE A 83 8.12 19.05 -10.01
C ILE A 83 7.17 17.90 -9.62
N SER A 84 6.36 17.43 -10.57
CA SER A 84 5.40 16.33 -10.31
C SER A 84 6.13 15.05 -9.88
N TYR A 85 7.24 14.73 -10.55
CA TYR A 85 8.07 13.58 -10.24
C TYR A 85 8.68 13.66 -8.83
N VAL A 86 9.26 14.80 -8.46
CA VAL A 86 9.84 15.02 -7.12
C VAL A 86 8.78 14.87 -6.03
N VAL A 87 7.58 15.43 -6.22
CA VAL A 87 6.46 15.27 -5.28
C VAL A 87 6.07 13.80 -5.12
N PHE A 88 6.00 13.05 -6.23
CA PHE A 88 5.71 11.61 -6.19
C PHE A 88 6.81 10.81 -5.51
N TYR A 89 8.07 11.17 -5.73
CA TYR A 89 9.20 10.51 -5.10
C TYR A 89 9.22 10.74 -3.58
N ILE A 90 9.08 12.00 -3.14
CA ILE A 90 9.01 12.35 -1.70
C ILE A 90 7.88 11.60 -1.00
N THR A 91 6.70 11.51 -1.64
CA THR A 91 5.57 10.78 -1.07
C THR A 91 5.82 9.27 -1.02
N ASN A 92 6.49 8.68 -2.01
CA ASN A 92 6.90 7.27 -1.98
C ASN A 92 7.90 6.99 -0.86
N VAL A 93 8.90 7.85 -0.65
CA VAL A 93 9.88 7.74 0.43
C VAL A 93 9.18 7.81 1.79
N LYS A 94 8.29 8.78 2.01
CA LYS A 94 7.50 8.89 3.24
C LYS A 94 6.67 7.64 3.51
N TYR A 95 6.05 7.07 2.48
CA TYR A 95 5.29 5.83 2.59
C TYR A 95 6.19 4.63 2.96
N TYR A 96 7.38 4.55 2.37
CA TYR A 96 8.35 3.51 2.68
C TYR A 96 8.83 3.56 4.14
N LEU A 97 9.17 4.76 4.64
CA LEU A 97 9.63 4.92 6.02
C LEU A 97 8.57 4.43 7.01
N LEU A 98 7.32 4.84 6.82
CA LEU A 98 6.22 4.48 7.73
C LEU A 98 5.89 2.98 7.66
N ILE A 99 5.87 2.37 6.47
CA ILE A 99 5.56 0.94 6.36
C ILE A 99 6.66 0.06 6.93
N ARG A 100 7.93 0.49 6.87
CA ARG A 100 9.07 -0.22 7.44
C ARG A 100 8.94 -0.40 8.96
N GLU A 101 8.35 0.58 9.64
CA GLU A 101 8.16 0.58 11.11
C GLU A 101 7.09 -0.40 11.60
N ILE A 102 6.30 -0.98 10.70
CA ILE A 102 5.25 -1.95 11.06
C ILE A 102 5.90 -3.29 11.41
N ASN A 103 5.81 -3.66 12.70
CA ASN A 103 6.22 -4.94 13.23
C ASN A 103 5.02 -5.64 13.91
N PHE A 104 4.77 -6.89 13.54
CA PHE A 104 3.67 -7.70 14.09
C PHE A 104 4.01 -8.29 15.48
N SER A 105 5.24 -8.12 15.96
CA SER A 105 5.64 -8.43 17.33
C SER A 105 5.30 -7.32 18.33
N ASP A 106 4.90 -6.13 17.87
CA ASP A 106 4.49 -5.02 18.74
C ASP A 106 3.15 -5.32 19.42
N LYS A 107 2.84 -4.62 20.52
CA LYS A 107 1.51 -4.65 21.14
C LYS A 107 0.43 -4.32 20.10
N ILE A 108 -0.70 -5.05 20.11
CA ILE A 108 -1.79 -4.88 19.12
C ILE A 108 -2.25 -3.42 19.01
N LEU A 109 -2.35 -2.70 20.13
CA LEU A 109 -2.74 -1.29 20.14
C LEU A 109 -1.78 -0.40 19.32
N ILE A 110 -0.47 -0.64 19.45
CA ILE A 110 0.57 0.09 18.70
C ILE A 110 0.49 -0.27 17.22
N LEU A 111 0.32 -1.56 16.91
CA LEU A 111 0.17 -2.06 15.55
C LEU A 111 -1.03 -1.41 14.84
N LYS A 112 -2.20 -1.36 15.50
CA LYS A 112 -3.41 -0.69 14.99
C LYS A 112 -3.17 0.78 14.71
N LYS A 113 -2.51 1.50 15.63
CA LYS A 113 -2.19 2.92 15.45
C LYS A 113 -1.31 3.14 14.21
N LYS A 114 -0.25 2.34 14.04
CA LYS A 114 0.65 2.40 12.87
C LYS A 114 -0.09 2.11 11.56
N ILE A 115 -1.03 1.17 11.55
CA ILE A 115 -1.81 0.81 10.35
C ILE A 115 -2.83 1.89 9.99
N ALA A 116 -3.50 2.49 10.98
CA ALA A 116 -4.36 3.64 10.76
C ALA A 116 -3.59 4.84 10.20
N GLU A 117 -2.37 5.07 10.67
CA GLU A 117 -1.50 6.12 10.13
C GLU A 117 -1.07 5.82 8.68
N LEU A 118 -0.74 4.55 8.37
CA LEU A 118 -0.44 4.09 7.02
C LEU A 118 -1.63 4.27 6.07
N GLU A 119 -2.86 3.99 6.53
CA GLU A 119 -4.09 4.21 5.76
C GLU A 119 -4.28 5.69 5.41
N LYS A 120 -4.19 6.55 6.42
CA LYS A 120 -4.32 8.01 6.25
C LYS A 120 -3.27 8.55 5.29
N LEU A 121 -2.02 8.11 5.43
CA LEU A 121 -0.95 8.49 4.52
C LEU A 121 -1.24 7.99 3.10
N LYS A 122 -1.69 6.73 2.94
CA LYS A 122 -2.01 6.18 1.60
C LYS A 122 -3.12 6.96 0.90
N LEU A 123 -4.17 7.36 1.63
CA LEU A 123 -5.24 8.20 1.11
C LEU A 123 -4.71 9.56 0.66
N ARG A 124 -3.90 10.22 1.49
CA ARG A 124 -3.29 11.52 1.15
C ARG A 124 -2.37 11.42 -0.07
N ILE A 125 -1.56 10.36 -0.18
CA ILE A 125 -0.72 10.11 -1.35
C ILE A 125 -1.57 9.92 -2.61
N THR A 126 -2.69 9.21 -2.49
CA THR A 126 -3.62 9.00 -3.60
C THR A 126 -4.22 10.33 -4.05
N GLN A 127 -4.67 11.18 -3.12
CA GLN A 127 -5.14 12.54 -3.42
C GLN A 127 -4.08 13.39 -4.14
N ILE A 128 -2.86 13.44 -3.60
CA ILE A 128 -1.74 14.18 -4.22
C ILE A 128 -1.48 13.65 -5.63
N ARG A 129 -1.47 12.32 -5.83
CA ARG A 129 -1.27 11.71 -7.15
C ARG A 129 -2.31 12.18 -8.15
N TYR A 130 -3.59 12.16 -7.79
CA TYR A 130 -4.66 12.64 -8.69
C TYR A 130 -4.55 14.15 -8.95
N ILE A 131 -4.25 14.97 -7.95
CA ILE A 131 -4.07 16.43 -8.15
C ILE A 131 -2.93 16.74 -9.12
N PHE A 132 -1.81 16.02 -9.02
CA PHE A 132 -0.62 16.24 -9.86
C PHE A 132 -0.66 15.49 -11.21
N MET A 133 -1.59 14.57 -11.40
CA MET A 133 -1.67 13.75 -12.62
C MET A 133 -2.00 14.57 -13.89
N PRO A 134 -2.91 15.56 -13.88
CA PRO A 134 -3.09 16.45 -15.03
C PRO A 134 -1.80 17.19 -15.43
N PHE A 135 -1.01 17.65 -14.45
CA PHE A 135 0.28 18.29 -14.71
C PHE A 135 1.28 17.31 -15.34
N ALA A 136 1.31 16.07 -14.86
CA ALA A 136 2.13 15.01 -15.46
C ALA A 136 1.70 14.72 -16.91
N ILE A 137 0.40 14.64 -17.20
CA ILE A 137 -0.13 14.43 -18.55
C ILE A 137 0.26 15.60 -19.47
N ILE A 138 -0.01 16.84 -19.05
CA ILE A 138 0.36 18.05 -19.81
C ILE A 138 1.87 18.08 -20.07
N SER A 139 2.68 17.73 -19.07
CA SER A 139 4.13 17.67 -19.22
C SER A 139 4.57 16.66 -20.28
N ALA A 140 3.96 15.47 -20.31
CA ALA A 140 4.23 14.45 -21.32
C ALA A 140 3.84 14.95 -22.72
N PHE A 141 2.70 15.64 -22.85
CA PHE A 141 2.29 16.24 -24.13
C PHE A 141 3.30 17.29 -24.63
N LEU A 142 3.77 18.18 -23.75
CA LEU A 142 4.73 19.23 -24.09
C LEU A 142 6.13 18.67 -24.44
N LEU A 143 6.53 17.58 -23.79
CA LEU A 143 7.84 16.95 -24.00
C LEU A 143 7.90 16.07 -25.25
N LEU A 144 6.82 15.33 -25.54
CA LEU A 144 6.80 14.30 -26.59
C LEU A 144 6.26 14.82 -27.94
N PHE A 145 5.35 15.79 -27.92
CA PHE A 145 4.68 16.24 -29.15
C PHE A 145 5.17 17.63 -29.58
N LYS A 146 5.88 17.68 -30.70
CA LYS A 146 6.39 18.93 -31.30
C LYS A 146 5.26 19.85 -31.78
N LYS A 147 4.17 19.28 -32.29
CA LYS A 147 2.97 20.00 -32.74
C LYS A 147 1.74 19.15 -32.38
N ILE A 148 0.77 19.76 -31.72
CA ILE A 148 -0.51 19.13 -31.43
C ILE A 148 -1.46 19.56 -32.54
N GLU A 149 -1.77 18.66 -33.45
CA GLU A 149 -2.77 18.90 -34.48
C GLU A 149 -4.13 18.48 -33.93
N MET A 150 -5.02 19.47 -33.75
CA MET A 150 -6.35 19.25 -33.19
C MET A 150 -7.29 18.71 -34.28
N ASN A 151 -7.13 17.42 -34.58
CA ASN A 151 -8.07 16.66 -35.41
C ASN A 151 -9.11 15.95 -34.55
N THR A 152 -10.23 15.52 -35.16
CA THR A 152 -11.30 14.77 -34.48
C THR A 152 -10.77 13.56 -33.71
N ASP A 153 -9.80 12.83 -34.28
CA ASP A 153 -9.17 11.68 -33.63
C ASP A 153 -8.37 12.06 -32.37
N SER A 154 -7.71 13.23 -32.40
CA SER A 154 -6.97 13.75 -31.25
C SER A 154 -7.90 14.20 -30.12
N LEU A 155 -9.07 14.75 -30.47
CA LEU A 155 -10.13 15.07 -29.50
C LEU A 155 -10.72 13.83 -28.86
N ILE A 156 -10.99 12.78 -29.64
CA ILE A 156 -11.46 11.48 -29.12
C ILE A 156 -10.41 10.87 -28.18
N PHE A 157 -9.13 10.91 -28.57
CA PHE A 157 -8.03 10.41 -27.74
C PHE A 157 -7.92 11.16 -26.40
N LEU A 158 -8.00 12.49 -26.40
CA LEU A 158 -8.01 13.30 -25.17
C LEU A 158 -9.23 12.99 -24.29
N GLY A 159 -10.42 12.85 -24.91
CA GLY A 159 -11.64 12.45 -24.22
C GLY A 159 -11.51 11.10 -23.51
N LEU A 160 -10.89 10.12 -24.18
CA LEU A 160 -10.59 8.80 -23.59
C LEU A 160 -9.62 8.90 -22.42
N ILE A 161 -8.55 9.70 -22.51
CA ILE A 161 -7.62 9.92 -21.40
C ILE A 161 -8.36 10.47 -20.17
N ILE A 162 -9.22 11.48 -20.36
CA ILE A 162 -10.00 12.09 -19.28
C ILE A 162 -10.98 11.08 -18.69
N LEU A 163 -11.67 10.30 -19.52
CA LEU A 163 -12.62 9.29 -19.07
C LEU A 163 -11.92 8.19 -18.25
N VAL A 164 -10.80 7.66 -18.74
CA VAL A 164 -9.98 6.67 -18.01
C VAL A 164 -9.48 7.26 -16.70
N TYR A 165 -9.05 8.52 -16.70
CA TYR A 165 -8.62 9.23 -15.50
C TYR A 165 -9.74 9.34 -14.45
N LEU A 166 -10.95 9.74 -14.84
CA LEU A 166 -12.11 9.84 -13.95
C LEU A 166 -12.54 8.48 -13.40
N CYS A 167 -12.61 7.46 -14.26
CA CYS A 167 -12.90 6.08 -13.83
C CYS A 167 -11.84 5.57 -12.85
N SER A 168 -10.56 5.83 -13.11
CA SER A 168 -9.45 5.47 -12.22
C SER A 168 -9.60 6.15 -10.85
N LEU A 169 -9.91 7.45 -10.84
CA LEU A 169 -10.10 8.23 -9.62
C LEU A 169 -11.22 7.62 -8.77
N TYR A 170 -12.38 7.39 -9.37
CA TYR A 170 -13.52 6.80 -8.68
C TYR A 170 -13.19 5.41 -8.10
N TYR A 171 -12.55 4.54 -8.90
CA TYR A 171 -12.18 3.20 -8.46
C TYR A 171 -11.13 3.21 -7.34
N ALA A 172 -10.10 4.06 -7.44
CA ALA A 172 -9.03 4.13 -6.46
C ALA A 172 -9.51 4.62 -5.10
N PHE A 173 -10.35 5.66 -5.07
CA PHE A 173 -10.89 6.21 -3.83
C PHE A 173 -11.94 5.29 -3.20
N LYS A 174 -12.92 4.83 -3.97
CA LYS A 174 -14.07 4.11 -3.43
C LYS A 174 -13.76 2.66 -3.09
N TYR A 175 -13.01 1.98 -3.94
CA TYR A 175 -12.80 0.53 -3.84
C TYR A 175 -11.39 0.19 -3.38
N SER A 176 -10.36 0.63 -4.11
CA SER A 176 -9.02 0.04 -3.93
C SER A 176 -8.36 0.34 -2.59
N VAL A 177 -8.41 1.58 -2.09
CA VAL A 177 -7.70 1.93 -0.85
C VAL A 177 -8.53 1.52 0.37
N SER A 178 -9.80 1.93 0.41
CA SER A 178 -10.67 1.69 1.58
C SER A 178 -10.89 0.20 1.84
N GLU A 179 -11.18 -0.62 0.83
CA GLU A 179 -11.46 -2.06 1.07
C GLU A 179 -10.22 -2.83 1.55
N ARG A 180 -9.04 -2.50 1.02
CA ARG A 180 -7.79 -3.16 1.41
C ARG A 180 -7.46 -2.92 2.88
N PHE A 181 -7.67 -1.70 3.36
CA PHE A 181 -7.45 -1.35 4.77
C PHE A 181 -8.58 -1.83 5.67
N LYS A 182 -9.85 -1.79 5.24
CA LYS A 182 -10.97 -2.42 5.97
C LYS A 182 -10.72 -3.91 6.22
N LYS A 183 -10.29 -4.65 5.20
CA LYS A 183 -9.97 -6.07 5.34
C LYS A 183 -8.78 -6.30 6.26
N LEU A 184 -7.75 -5.44 6.19
CA LEU A 184 -6.58 -5.53 7.07
C LEU A 184 -6.94 -5.23 8.53
N ASN A 185 -7.76 -4.22 8.78
CA ASN A 185 -8.22 -3.85 10.12
C ASN A 185 -9.09 -4.96 10.72
N LYS A 186 -10.01 -5.54 9.94
CA LYS A 186 -10.82 -6.67 10.38
C LYS A 186 -9.96 -7.87 10.80
N GLU A 187 -8.97 -8.24 9.97
CA GLU A 187 -8.04 -9.34 10.29
C GLU A 187 -7.24 -9.08 11.58
N ILE A 188 -7.01 -7.82 11.96
CA ILE A 188 -6.31 -7.46 13.21
C ILE A 188 -7.26 -7.40 14.41
N ASP A 189 -8.50 -6.97 14.20
CA ASP A 189 -9.55 -7.03 15.22
C ASP A 189 -9.81 -8.48 15.64
N ASP A 190 -9.82 -9.43 14.69
CA ASP A 190 -9.97 -10.86 14.97
C ASP A 190 -8.82 -11.39 15.86
N VAL A 191 -7.60 -10.89 15.68
CA VAL A 191 -6.44 -11.24 16.52
C VAL A 191 -6.56 -10.62 17.92
N GLU A 192 -7.09 -9.40 18.04
CA GLU A 192 -7.33 -8.75 19.34
C GLU A 192 -8.39 -9.50 20.16
N ASN A 193 -9.47 -9.94 19.53
CA ASN A 193 -10.53 -10.67 20.20
C ASN A 193 -10.01 -11.99 20.80
N LEU A 194 -9.14 -12.71 20.08
CA LEU A 194 -8.47 -13.90 20.62
C LEU A 194 -7.50 -13.60 21.76
N GLU A 195 -6.86 -12.42 21.80
CA GLU A 195 -6.06 -12.01 22.95
C GLU A 195 -6.92 -11.69 24.16
N LYS A 196 -8.08 -11.06 23.98
CA LYS A 196 -9.01 -10.77 25.07
C LYS A 196 -9.61 -12.04 25.68
N GLU A 197 -9.91 -13.05 24.85
CA GLU A 197 -10.31 -14.39 25.29
C GLU A 197 -9.19 -15.18 26.01
N ASN A 198 -7.96 -14.69 26.09
CA ASN A 198 -6.89 -15.27 26.91
C ASN A 198 -6.76 -14.64 28.30
N PHE A 199 -7.41 -13.49 28.55
CA PHE A 199 -7.39 -12.80 29.84
C PHE A 199 -8.66 -13.04 30.68
N LEU A 200 -9.61 -13.84 30.16
CA LEU A 200 -10.78 -14.40 30.84
C LEU A 200 -10.57 -15.90 31.02
#